data_AF-A0A537HZ83-F1
#
_entry.id   AF-A0A537HZ83-F1
#
_cell.length_a   1.000
_cell.length_b   1.000
_cell.length_c   1.000
_cell.angle_alpha   90.00
_cell.angle_beta   90.00
_cell.angle_gamma   90.00
#
_symmetry.space_group_name_H-M   'P 1'
#
loop_
_entity.id
_entity.type
_entity.pdbx_description
1 polymer ?
#
loop_
_entity_poly.entity_id
_entity_poly.type
_entity_poly.pdbx_seq_one_letter_code
_entity_poly.pdbx_strand_id
1 'polypeptide(L)'
;MGKGTVQTPSEKAEETLLAMKEFRRYLEGVEKDLSRTSKKFSNREIAQGVGFVAAGIHEALNYLEIVKKVIVKTERVVAKKNIGSEHTTVSTNPP
;
A
#
# COMPACT_ATOMS: atom_id res chain seq x y z
N MET A 1 -20.77 28.05 9.45
CA MET A 1 -20.58 27.10 8.33
C MET A 1 -19.67 25.98 8.81
N GLY A 2 -19.99 24.71 8.52
CA GLY A 2 -19.08 23.58 8.76
C GLY A 2 -19.57 22.55 9.77
N LYS A 3 -20.68 21.85 9.47
CA LYS A 3 -20.84 20.46 9.96
C LYS A 3 -19.99 19.60 9.04
N GLY A 4 -18.85 19.11 9.52
CA GLY A 4 -18.08 18.11 8.79
C GLY A 4 -18.98 16.93 8.47
N THR A 5 -19.11 16.60 7.19
CA THR A 5 -19.90 15.46 6.72
C THR A 5 -19.31 14.21 7.35
N VAL A 6 -20.09 13.50 8.16
CA VAL A 6 -19.68 12.22 8.73
C VAL A 6 -19.61 11.23 7.58
N GLN A 7 -18.40 10.86 7.17
CA GLN A 7 -18.18 9.86 6.14
C GLN A 7 -18.81 8.52 6.55
N THR A 8 -19.48 7.88 5.60
CA THR A 8 -19.97 6.52 5.76
C THR A 8 -18.80 5.54 5.83
N PRO A 9 -19.00 4.35 6.45
CA PRO A 9 -17.97 3.31 6.45
C PRO A 9 -17.52 2.86 5.06
N SER A 10 -18.34 3.04 4.02
CA SER A 10 -18.00 2.73 2.63
C SER A 10 -17.05 3.77 2.04
N GLU A 11 -17.38 5.06 2.18
CA GLU A 11 -16.55 6.17 1.70
C GLU A 11 -15.15 6.12 2.33
N LYS A 12 -15.08 5.86 3.64
CA LYS A 12 -13.81 5.69 4.35
C LYS A 12 -13.00 4.49 3.82
N ALA A 13 -13.66 3.41 3.43
CA ALA A 13 -13.00 2.23 2.86
C ALA A 13 -12.46 2.50 1.45
N GLU A 14 -13.19 3.26 0.63
CA GLU A 14 -12.77 3.69 -0.69
C GLU A 14 -11.60 4.67 -0.65
N GLU A 15 -11.63 5.67 0.24
CA GLU A 15 -10.49 6.56 0.48
C GLU A 15 -9.25 5.78 0.93
N THR A 16 -9.44 4.82 1.86
CA THR A 16 -8.35 3.96 2.32
C THR A 16 -7.78 3.13 1.16
N LEU A 17 -8.63 2.60 0.28
CA LEU A 17 -8.19 1.84 -0.88
C LEU A 17 -7.43 2.72 -1.89
N LEU A 18 -7.90 3.94 -2.13
CA LEU A 18 -7.23 4.89 -3.01
C LEU A 18 -5.84 5.25 -2.48
N ALA A 19 -5.75 5.60 -1.19
CA ALA A 19 -4.48 5.89 -0.53
C ALA A 19 -3.51 4.69 -0.59
N MET A 20 -4.00 3.46 -0.42
CA MET A 20 -3.19 2.26 -0.54
C MET A 20 -2.66 2.03 -1.96
N LYS A 21 -3.46 2.31 -2.99
CA LYS A 21 -3.03 2.22 -4.40
C LYS A 21 -1.96 3.26 -4.74
N GLU A 22 -2.13 4.49 -4.29
CA GLU A 22 -1.15 5.56 -4.45
C GLU A 22 0.17 5.22 -3.74
N PHE A 23 0.06 4.73 -2.51
CA PHE A 23 1.22 4.28 -1.75
C PHE A 23 1.95 3.12 -2.44
N ARG A 24 1.22 2.15 -3.01
CA ARG A 24 1.81 1.07 -3.81
C ARG A 24 2.62 1.61 -4.99
N ARG A 25 2.03 2.54 -5.75
CA ARG A 25 2.68 3.17 -6.91
C ARG A 25 3.95 3.92 -6.50
N TYR A 26 3.93 4.59 -5.36
CA TYR A 26 5.12 5.23 -4.80
C TYR A 26 6.22 4.21 -4.50
N LEU A 27 5.89 3.09 -3.83
CA LEU A 27 6.87 2.04 -3.50
C LEU A 27 7.45 1.35 -4.75
N GLU A 28 6.65 1.17 -5.80
CA GLU A 28 7.12 0.67 -7.10
C GLU A 28 8.16 1.63 -7.72
N GLY A 29 7.95 2.94 -7.61
CA GLY A 29 8.92 3.96 -8.03
C GLY A 29 10.23 3.87 -7.25
N VAL A 30 10.14 3.83 -5.91
CA VAL A 30 11.30 3.69 -5.02
C VAL A 30 12.10 2.42 -5.33
N GLU A 31 11.43 1.28 -5.56
CA GLU A 31 12.10 0.04 -5.93
C GLU A 31 12.86 0.14 -7.25
N LYS A 32 12.25 0.79 -8.26
CA LYS A 32 12.90 1.00 -9.55
C LYS A 32 14.15 1.86 -9.43
N ASP A 33 14.10 2.91 -8.62
CA ASP A 33 15.24 3.79 -8.39
C ASP A 33 16.32 3.07 -7.59
N LEU A 34 15.95 2.30 -6.57
CA LEU A 34 16.90 1.51 -5.80
C LEU A 34 17.57 0.43 -6.65
N SER A 35 16.82 -0.24 -7.54
CA SER A 35 17.37 -1.20 -8.50
C SER A 35 18.34 -0.56 -9.49
N ARG A 36 18.10 0.69 -9.91
CA ARG A 36 19.04 1.44 -10.74
C ARG A 36 20.31 1.81 -9.97
N THR A 37 20.15 2.22 -8.72
CA THR A 37 21.27 2.59 -7.84
C THR A 37 22.13 1.39 -7.49
N SER A 38 21.54 0.23 -7.17
CA SER A 38 22.27 -1.00 -6.81
C SER A 38 23.07 -1.61 -7.96
N LYS A 39 22.72 -1.27 -9.21
CA LYS A 39 23.54 -1.62 -10.40
C LYS A 39 24.79 -0.75 -10.53
N LYS A 40 24.79 0.43 -9.93
CA LYS A 40 25.88 1.42 -10.03
C LYS A 40 26.77 1.45 -8.80
N PHE A 41 26.19 1.17 -7.63
CA PHE A 41 26.86 1.28 -6.34
C PHE A 41 26.53 0.04 -5.52
N SER A 42 27.55 -0.52 -4.86
CA SER A 42 27.35 -1.57 -3.88
C SER A 42 26.56 -1.06 -2.67
N ASN A 43 25.91 -1.96 -1.94
CA ASN A 43 25.21 -1.60 -0.69
C ASN A 43 26.17 -0.92 0.31
N ARG A 44 27.46 -1.25 0.29
CA ARG A 44 28.46 -0.59 1.15
C ARG A 44 28.66 0.87 0.76
N GLU A 45 28.80 1.16 -0.53
CA GLU A 45 28.97 2.53 -1.04
C GLU A 45 27.73 3.38 -0.81
N ILE A 46 26.55 2.81 -1.04
CA ILE A 46 25.28 3.47 -0.74
C ILE A 46 25.22 3.81 0.75
N ALA A 47 25.51 2.85 1.63
CA ALA A 47 25.47 3.04 3.09
C ALA A 47 26.45 4.13 3.54
N GLN A 48 27.67 4.12 3.02
CA GLN A 48 28.66 5.16 3.30
C GLN A 48 28.21 6.54 2.82
N GLY A 49 27.62 6.65 1.62
CA GLY A 49 27.14 7.91 1.06
C GLY A 49 25.97 8.55 1.83
N VAL A 50 25.15 7.75 2.51
CA VAL A 50 24.01 8.24 3.32
C VAL A 50 24.26 8.23 4.83
N GLY A 51 25.47 7.86 5.28
CA GLY A 51 25.82 7.81 6.70
C GLY A 51 25.18 6.64 7.48
N PHE A 52 24.84 5.55 6.79
CA PHE A 52 24.30 4.32 7.39
C PHE A 52 25.34 3.21 7.53
N VAL A 53 25.05 2.23 8.39
CA VAL A 53 25.75 0.94 8.41
C VAL A 53 25.16 0.05 7.30
N ALA A 54 26.01 -0.66 6.54
CA ALA A 54 25.56 -1.48 5.40
C ALA A 54 24.50 -2.54 5.75
N ALA A 55 24.53 -3.07 6.98
CA ALA A 55 23.49 -3.96 7.49
C ALA A 55 22.09 -3.30 7.51
N GLY A 56 22.02 -2.00 7.82
CA GLY A 56 20.78 -1.24 7.83
C GLY A 56 20.10 -1.12 6.47
N ILE A 57 20.85 -1.24 5.36
CA ILE A 57 20.27 -1.26 4.01
C ILE A 57 19.53 -2.57 3.76
N HIS A 58 20.11 -3.71 4.16
CA HIS A 58 19.44 -5.00 4.02
C HIS A 58 18.16 -5.08 4.86
N GLU A 59 18.19 -4.53 6.07
CA GLU A 59 17.00 -4.44 6.93
C GLU A 59 15.91 -3.55 6.32
N ALA A 60 16.27 -2.37 5.82
CA ALA A 60 15.34 -1.47 5.15
C ALA A 60 14.67 -2.13 3.93
N LEU A 61 15.44 -2.88 3.14
CA LEU A 61 14.93 -3.67 2.02
C LEU A 61 13.92 -4.73 2.47
N ASN A 62 14.19 -5.43 3.57
CA ASN A 62 13.28 -6.43 4.12
C ASN A 62 11.98 -5.79 4.63
N TYR A 63 12.05 -4.63 5.30
CA TYR A 63 10.85 -3.89 5.72
C TYR A 63 10.00 -3.44 4.52
N LEU A 64 10.65 -2.98 3.45
CA LEU A 64 9.96 -2.63 2.20
C LEU A 64 9.18 -3.83 1.63
N GLU A 65 9.74 -5.03 1.67
CA GLU A 65 9.05 -6.24 1.22
C GLU A 65 7.83 -6.58 2.10
N ILE A 66 7.95 -6.44 3.42
CA ILE A 66 6.83 -6.65 4.35
C ILE A 66 5.69 -5.68 4.06
N VAL A 67 6.00 -4.39 3.90
CA VAL A 67 5.01 -3.35 3.60
C VAL A 67 4.24 -3.67 2.31
N LYS A 68 4.94 -4.09 1.25
CA LYS A 68 4.28 -4.51 0.00
C LYS A 68 3.30 -5.67 0.21
N LYS A 69 3.66 -6.68 1.00
CA LYS A 69 2.78 -7.81 1.32
C LYS A 69 1.52 -7.36 2.07
N VAL A 70 1.66 -6.40 3.00
CA VAL A 70 0.52 -5.81 3.73
C VAL A 70 -0.43 -5.10 2.77
N ILE A 71 0.09 -4.28 1.85
CA ILE A 71 -0.73 -3.57 0.85
C ILE A 71 -1.55 -4.55 0.02
N VAL A 72 -0.91 -5.58 -0.54
CA VAL A 72 -1.60 -6.61 -1.35
C VAL A 72 -2.69 -7.33 -0.55
N LYS A 73 -2.43 -7.61 0.73
CA LYS A 73 -3.42 -8.23 1.61
C LYS A 73 -4.61 -7.29 1.86
N THR A 74 -4.35 -6.02 2.10
CA THR A 74 -5.38 -4.99 2.30
C THR A 74 -6.26 -4.85 1.05
N GLU A 75 -5.66 -4.74 -0.14
CA GLU A 75 -6.39 -4.68 -1.41
C GLU A 75 -7.33 -5.89 -1.58
N ARG A 76 -6.83 -7.10 -1.30
CA ARG A 76 -7.64 -8.33 -1.39
C ARG A 76 -8.80 -8.36 -0.40
N VAL A 77 -8.59 -7.92 0.83
CA VAL A 77 -9.64 -7.89 1.86
C VAL A 77 -10.73 -6.89 1.48
N VAL A 78 -10.35 -5.70 1.02
CA VAL A 78 -11.30 -4.67 0.58
C VAL A 78 -12.09 -5.14 -0.65
N ALA A 79 -11.43 -5.72 -1.65
CA ALA A 79 -12.10 -6.26 -2.84
C ALA A 79 -13.15 -7.33 -2.49
N LYS A 80 -12.85 -8.24 -1.56
CA LYS A 80 -13.81 -9.27 -1.10
C LYS A 80 -15.00 -8.66 -0.34
N LYS A 81 -14.78 -7.61 0.45
CA LYS A 81 -15.84 -6.91 1.19
C LYS A 81 -16.85 -6.25 0.23
N ASN A 82 -16.37 -5.69 -0.87
CA ASN A 82 -17.23 -5.08 -1.89
C ASN A 82 -18.11 -6.13 -2.61
N ILE A 83 -17.55 -7.30 -2.93
CA ILE A 83 -18.31 -8.42 -3.55
C ILE A 83 -19.39 -8.97 -2.59
N GLY A 84 -19.11 -9.08 -1.30
CA GLY A 84 -20.10 -9.53 -0.32
C GLY A 84 -21.25 -8.54 -0.09
N SER A 85 -21.00 -7.24 -0.29
CA SER A 85 -22.02 -6.20 -0.14
C SER A 85 -23.01 -6.17 -1.31
N GLU A 86 -22.57 -6.49 -2.54
CA GLU A 86 -23.44 -6.53 -3.72
C GLU A 86 -24.40 -7.74 -3.72
N HIS A 87 -24.06 -8.83 -3.03
CA HIS A 87 -24.91 -10.03 -2.99
C HIS A 87 -26.08 -9.93 -1.98
N THR A 88 -26.20 -8.83 -1.22
CA THR A 88 -27.27 -8.66 -0.21
C THR A 88 -28.40 -7.76 -0.69
N THR A 89 -28.30 -7.13 -1.87
CA THR A 89 -29.34 -6.23 -2.41
C THR A 89 -30.27 -6.89 -3.43
N VAL A 90 -30.06 -8.17 -3.77
CA VAL A 90 -30.90 -8.91 -4.72
C VAL A 90 -31.52 -10.13 -4.03
N SER A 91 -32.43 -9.93 -3.07
CA SER A 91 -33.45 -10.93 -2.72
C SER A 91 -34.44 -10.41 -1.68
N THR A 92 -35.41 -9.59 -2.09
CA THR A 92 -36.78 -9.61 -1.53
C THR A 92 -37.72 -8.86 -2.47
N ASN A 93 -38.27 -9.53 -3.47
CA ASN A 93 -39.56 -9.13 -4.06
C ASN A 93 -40.57 -10.24 -3.72
N PRO A 94 -41.64 -9.94 -2.95
CA PRO A 94 -42.71 -10.90 -2.71
C PRO A 94 -43.81 -10.76 -3.78
N PRO A 95 -44.41 -11.87 -4.26
CA PRO A 95 -45.79 -11.87 -4.74
C PRO A 95 -46.80 -11.96 -3.58
#